data_AF-D8M6Z9-F1
#
_entry.id   AF-D8M6Z9-F1
#
_cell.length_a   1.000
_cell.length_b   1.000
_cell.length_c   1.000
_cell.angle_alpha   90.00
_cell.angle_beta   90.00
_cell.angle_gamma   90.00
#
_symmetry.space_group_name_H-M   'P 1'
#
loop_
_entity.id
_entity.type
_entity.pdbx_description
1 polymer ?
#
loop_
_entity_poly.entity_id
_entity_poly.type
_entity_poly.pdbx_seq_one_letter_code
_entity_poly.pdbx_strand_id
1 'polypeptide(L)'
;MLQHILLLAIATSIQVTGKPGFLAYTDFRGKPYKVTYDERSFFLDGKRSIFLAGSVHYPRATPEMWDTILDQAVEDGLNLIQIYTFWNLHEPVKGQYN
;
A
#
# COMPACT_ATOMS: atom_id res chain seq x y z
N MET A 1 -16.33 -24.24 11.51
CA MET A 1 -16.89 -23.49 12.64
C MET A 1 -16.53 -22.03 12.42
N LEU A 2 -17.53 -21.18 12.14
CA LEU A 2 -17.37 -19.73 12.03
C LEU A 2 -16.77 -19.18 13.33
N GLN A 3 -15.89 -18.18 13.24
CA GLN A 3 -15.96 -16.97 14.07
C GLN A 3 -15.06 -15.86 13.49
N HIS A 4 -15.72 -14.75 13.14
CA HIS A 4 -15.16 -13.50 12.67
C HIS A 4 -14.41 -12.77 13.80
N ILE A 5 -13.24 -12.17 13.52
CA ILE A 5 -12.73 -11.05 14.32
C ILE A 5 -12.26 -9.95 13.37
N LEU A 6 -13.05 -8.88 13.36
CA LEU A 6 -12.81 -7.58 12.75
C LEU A 6 -11.92 -6.77 13.71
N LEU A 7 -10.86 -6.12 13.25
CA LEU A 7 -10.18 -5.08 14.03
C LEU A 7 -9.97 -3.83 13.18
N LEU A 8 -10.74 -2.82 13.56
CA LEU A 8 -10.79 -1.47 13.01
C LEU A 8 -9.69 -0.64 13.70
N ALA A 9 -8.77 -0.07 12.93
CA ALA A 9 -7.87 0.99 13.41
C ALA A 9 -8.17 2.27 12.61
N ILE A 10 -8.84 3.22 13.25
CA ILE A 10 -9.04 4.56 12.71
C ILE A 10 -7.76 5.36 13.02
N ALA A 11 -6.88 5.46 12.02
CA ALA A 11 -5.89 6.52 11.97
C ALA A 11 -6.46 7.60 11.06
N THR A 12 -6.82 8.75 11.63
CA THR A 12 -7.16 9.96 10.88
C THR A 12 -5.92 10.44 10.14
N SER A 13 -5.84 10.13 8.85
CA SER A 13 -4.87 10.72 7.94
C SER A 13 -5.47 11.97 7.30
N ILE A 14 -4.76 13.09 7.43
CA ILE A 14 -4.99 14.32 6.66
C ILE A 14 -5.03 13.94 5.16
N GLN A 15 -6.02 14.47 4.46
CA GLN A 15 -6.18 14.25 3.03
C GLN A 15 -5.02 14.88 2.27
N VAL A 16 -4.02 14.08 1.88
CA VAL A 16 -3.28 14.38 0.65
C VAL A 16 -4.21 13.96 -0.47
N THR A 17 -5.12 14.86 -0.85
CA THR A 17 -6.02 14.66 -2.00
C THR A 17 -5.18 14.23 -3.18
N GLY A 18 -5.46 13.04 -3.73
CA GLY A 18 -4.89 12.62 -5.00
C GLY A 18 -5.09 13.71 -6.04
N LYS A 19 -4.07 13.98 -6.85
CA LYS A 19 -4.19 14.89 -8.01
C LYS A 19 -5.44 14.49 -8.80
N PRO A 20 -6.26 15.44 -9.29
CA PRO A 20 -7.46 15.13 -10.07
C PRO A 20 -7.14 14.13 -11.18
N GLY A 21 -7.80 12.96 -11.15
CA GLY A 21 -7.60 11.89 -12.14
C GLY A 21 -6.73 10.70 -11.68
N PHE A 22 -6.15 10.73 -10.48
CA PHE A 22 -5.45 9.57 -9.92
C PHE A 22 -6.19 8.97 -8.73
N LEU A 23 -6.20 7.64 -8.68
CA LEU A 23 -6.72 6.87 -7.57
C LEU A 23 -5.77 6.92 -6.38
N ALA A 24 -6.32 7.17 -5.20
CA ALA A 24 -5.56 7.17 -3.95
C ALA A 24 -5.84 5.89 -3.15
N TYR A 25 -4.86 5.44 -2.36
CA TYR A 25 -5.05 4.34 -1.41
C TYR A 25 -6.25 4.58 -0.47
N THR A 26 -6.47 5.84 -0.07
CA THR A 26 -7.57 6.25 0.80
C THR A 26 -8.95 6.01 0.20
N ASP A 27 -9.09 5.93 -1.13
CA ASP A 27 -10.36 5.63 -1.79
C ASP A 27 -10.83 4.19 -1.53
N PHE A 28 -9.89 3.27 -1.26
CA PHE A 28 -10.13 1.83 -1.17
C PHE A 28 -9.74 1.22 0.18
N ARG A 29 -9.13 2.00 1.09
CA ARG A 29 -8.66 1.52 2.40
C ARG A 29 -9.76 0.79 3.17
N GLY A 30 -9.47 -0.44 3.58
CA GLY A 30 -10.37 -1.25 4.41
C GLY A 30 -11.58 -1.84 3.69
N LYS A 31 -11.65 -1.73 2.36
CA LYS A 31 -12.72 -2.30 1.54
C LYS A 31 -12.11 -3.21 0.47
N PRO A 32 -12.69 -4.40 0.20
CA PRO A 32 -12.33 -5.17 -0.99
C PRO A 32 -12.65 -4.36 -2.25
N TYR A 33 -11.78 -4.42 -3.25
CA TYR A 33 -11.96 -3.81 -4.55
C TYR A 33 -11.54 -4.78 -5.65
N LYS A 34 -12.18 -4.67 -6.81
CA LYS A 34 -11.86 -5.48 -7.99
C LYS A 34 -10.78 -4.81 -8.80
N VAL A 35 -9.69 -5.53 -9.04
CA VAL A 35 -8.63 -5.11 -9.97
C VAL A 35 -8.87 -5.77 -11.33
N THR A 36 -8.92 -4.96 -12.39
CA THR A 36 -8.94 -5.41 -13.79
C THR A 36 -7.98 -4.57 -14.62
N TYR A 37 -7.78 -4.93 -15.88
CA TYR A 37 -6.86 -4.21 -16.78
C TYR A 37 -7.34 -4.30 -18.23
N ASP A 38 -6.87 -3.36 -19.05
CA ASP A 38 -6.94 -3.43 -20.51
C ASP A 38 -5.53 -3.22 -21.10
N GLU A 39 -5.43 -3.05 -22.41
CA GLU A 39 -4.15 -2.87 -23.11
C GLU A 39 -3.37 -1.60 -22.69
N ARG A 40 -4.00 -0.67 -21.96
CA ARG A 40 -3.43 0.64 -21.65
C ARG A 40 -3.25 0.90 -20.16
N SER A 41 -4.07 0.31 -19.30
CA SER A 41 -4.03 0.63 -17.88
C SER A 41 -4.73 -0.38 -16.98
N PHE A 42 -4.68 -0.11 -15.67
CA PHE A 42 -5.42 -0.83 -14.65
C PHE A 42 -6.74 -0.13 -14.32
N PHE A 43 -7.64 -0.88 -13.67
CA PHE A 43 -8.87 -0.38 -13.10
C PHE A 43 -9.06 -0.92 -11.69
N LEU A 44 -9.47 -0.06 -10.76
CA LEU A 44 -9.93 -0.43 -9.43
C LEU A 44 -11.40 -0.05 -9.34
N ASP A 45 -12.27 -1.05 -9.16
CA ASP A 45 -13.74 -0.89 -9.19
C ASP A 45 -14.25 -0.07 -10.39
N GLY A 46 -13.69 -0.37 -11.57
CA GLY A 46 -14.04 0.28 -12.83
C GLY A 46 -13.46 1.69 -13.03
N LYS A 47 -12.76 2.26 -12.03
CA LYS A 47 -12.05 3.53 -12.19
C LYS A 47 -10.67 3.28 -12.77
N ARG A 48 -10.34 3.95 -13.88
CA ARG A 48 -9.08 3.81 -14.61
C ARG A 48 -7.91 4.46 -13.87
N SER A 49 -6.74 3.82 -13.84
CA SER A 49 -5.49 4.42 -13.37
C SER A 49 -4.26 3.79 -14.04
N ILE A 50 -3.21 4.59 -14.23
CA ILE A 50 -1.86 4.11 -14.54
C ILE A 50 -1.10 3.99 -13.22
N PHE A 51 -0.43 2.85 -13.00
CA PHE A 51 0.41 2.67 -11.82
C PHE A 51 1.82 3.18 -12.07
N LEU A 52 2.22 4.17 -11.28
CA LEU A 52 3.58 4.71 -11.21
C LEU A 52 4.15 4.29 -9.86
N ALA A 53 5.07 3.33 -9.92
CA ALA A 53 5.51 2.60 -8.73
C ALA A 53 6.95 2.91 -8.32
N GLY A 54 7.18 3.03 -7.02
CA GLY A 54 8.50 3.00 -6.41
C GLY A 54 8.68 1.77 -5.53
N SER A 55 9.91 1.26 -5.42
CA SER A 55 10.23 0.13 -4.53
C SER A 55 10.75 0.64 -3.19
N VAL A 56 10.15 0.19 -2.09
CA VAL A 56 10.60 0.45 -0.72
C VAL A 56 10.86 -0.89 -0.03
N HIS A 57 12.10 -1.08 0.44
CA HIS A 57 12.47 -2.24 1.24
C HIS A 57 12.47 -1.83 2.70
N TYR A 58 11.33 -2.01 3.39
CA TYR A 58 11.12 -1.49 4.75
C TYR A 58 12.24 -1.83 5.76
N PRO A 59 12.96 -2.97 5.72
CA PRO A 59 14.03 -3.22 6.69
C PRO A 59 15.32 -2.43 6.43
N ARG A 60 15.42 -1.74 5.28
CA ARG A 60 16.57 -0.89 4.92
C ARG A 60 16.40 0.56 5.38
N ALA A 61 15.26 0.89 6.00
CA ALA A 61 14.98 2.16 6.64
C ALA A 61 14.48 1.89 8.06
N THR A 62 14.73 2.80 9.00
CA THR A 62 14.16 2.65 10.34
C THR A 62 12.65 2.94 10.31
N PRO A 63 11.83 2.40 11.23
CA PRO A 63 10.40 2.66 11.28
C PRO A 63 10.06 4.16 11.31
N GLU A 64 10.88 4.97 11.97
CA GLU A 64 10.71 6.42 12.06
C GLU A 64 10.87 7.14 10.71
N MET A 65 11.56 6.52 9.74
CA MET A 65 11.77 7.08 8.41
C MET A 65 10.65 6.73 7.42
N TRP A 66 9.80 5.74 7.72
CA TRP A 66 8.86 5.20 6.73
C TRP A 66 7.85 6.24 6.25
N ASP A 67 7.27 7.02 7.16
CA ASP A 67 6.31 8.07 6.80
C ASP A 67 6.95 9.10 5.88
N THR A 68 8.16 9.57 6.19
CA THR A 68 8.90 10.50 5.33
C THR A 68 9.19 9.93 3.94
N ILE A 69 9.55 8.65 3.84
CA ILE A 69 9.80 8.00 2.54
C ILE A 69 8.52 7.90 1.72
N LEU A 70 7.40 7.56 2.35
CA LEU A 70 6.10 7.43 1.67
C LEU A 70 5.56 8.80 1.25
N ASP A 71 5.72 9.83 2.08
CA ASP A 71 5.36 11.20 1.75
C ASP A 71 6.15 11.70 0.54
N GLN A 72 7.48 11.50 0.54
CA GLN A 72 8.32 11.87 -0.61
C GLN A 72 7.90 11.14 -1.89
N ALA A 73 7.55 9.85 -1.81
CA ALA A 73 7.08 9.09 -2.96
C ALA A 73 5.80 9.69 -3.57
N VAL A 74 4.87 10.15 -2.72
CA VAL A 74 3.64 10.82 -3.16
C VAL A 74 3.95 12.19 -3.76
N GLU A 75 4.85 12.97 -3.15
CA GLU A 75 5.31 14.26 -3.66
C GLU A 75 5.97 14.11 -5.05
N ASP A 76 6.75 13.06 -5.24
CA ASP A 76 7.41 12.69 -6.50
C ASP A 76 6.42 12.16 -7.55
N GLY A 77 5.14 11.96 -7.19
CA GLY A 77 4.06 11.59 -8.10
C GLY A 77 3.84 10.09 -8.25
N LEU A 78 4.42 9.27 -7.36
CA LEU A 78 4.12 7.84 -7.30
C LEU A 78 2.74 7.61 -6.67
N ASN A 79 2.02 6.61 -7.17
CA ASN A 79 0.72 6.20 -6.65
C ASN A 79 0.65 4.72 -6.25
N LEU A 80 1.78 4.03 -6.33
CA LEU A 80 1.95 2.65 -5.94
C LEU A 80 3.31 2.46 -5.27
N ILE A 81 3.35 1.67 -4.20
CA ILE A 81 4.61 1.25 -3.57
C ILE A 81 4.72 -0.27 -3.69
N GLN A 82 5.89 -0.73 -4.12
CA GLN A 82 6.26 -2.13 -4.18
C GLN A 82 7.15 -2.45 -2.98
N ILE A 83 6.86 -3.56 -2.31
CA ILE A 83 7.59 -3.99 -1.12
C ILE A 83 8.00 -5.44 -1.28
N TYR A 84 9.25 -5.76 -0.92
CA TYR A 84 9.68 -7.12 -0.67
C TYR A 84 9.55 -7.45 0.82
N THR A 85 8.98 -8.63 1.11
CA THR A 85 8.99 -9.21 2.45
C THR A 85 10.23 -10.08 2.61
N PHE A 86 11.11 -9.70 3.53
CA PHE A 86 12.36 -10.42 3.78
C PHE A 86 12.10 -11.57 4.75
N TRP A 87 11.83 -12.75 4.20
CA TRP A 87 11.42 -13.91 5.01
C TRP A 87 12.41 -14.24 6.12
N ASN A 88 13.71 -14.11 5.88
CA ASN A 88 14.76 -14.35 6.89
C ASN A 88 14.71 -13.40 8.10
N LEU A 89 14.05 -12.24 8.00
CA LEU A 89 13.81 -11.35 9.14
C LEU A 89 12.58 -11.76 9.96
N HIS A 90 11.60 -12.38 9.29
CA HIS A 90 10.36 -12.84 9.90
C HIS A 90 10.45 -14.27 10.45
N GLU A 91 11.27 -15.14 9.85
CA GLU A 91 11.57 -16.50 10.29
C GLU A 91 13.10 -16.69 10.36
N PRO A 92 13.79 -16.09 11.35
CA PRO A 92 15.24 -16.22 11.48
C PRO A 92 15.68 -17.64 11.84
N VAL A 93 14.80 -18.40 12.51
CA VAL A 93 14.96 -19.82 12.82
C VAL A 93 13.72 -20.53 12.31
N LYS A 94 13.88 -21.65 11.61
CA LYS A 94 12.76 -22.43 11.05
C LYS A 94 11.68 -22.68 12.10
N GLY A 95 10.45 -22.24 11.80
CA GLY A 95 9.27 -22.36 12.65
C GLY A 95 9.17 -21.33 13.78
N GLN A 96 10.11 -20.36 13.88
CA GLN A 96 10.07 -19.28 14.88
C GLN A 96 9.85 -17.94 14.17
N TYR A 97 8.69 -17.34 14.42
CA TYR A 97 8.25 -16.10 13.76
C TYR A 97 8.30 -14.89 14.70
N ASN A 98 8.66 -13.72 14.15
CA ASN A 98 8.57 -12.42 14.82
C ASN A 98 7.31 -11.65 14.39
#